data_AF-A0A9X1ND65-F1
#
_entry.id   AF-A0A9X1ND65-F1
#
_cell.length_a   1.000
_cell.length_b   1.000
_cell.length_c   1.000
_cell.angle_alpha   90.00
_cell.angle_beta   90.00
_cell.angle_gamma   90.00
#
_symmetry.space_group_name_H-M   'P 1'
#
loop_
_entity.id
_entity.type
_entity.pdbx_description
1 polymer ?
#
loop_
_entity_poly.entity_id
_entity_poly.type
_entity_poly.pdbx_seq_one_letter_code
_entity_poly.pdbx_strand_id
1 'polypeptide(L)'
;MTTITLTFDPDNPAEVEKARSVLDRLAPPAPAPDPEVLRQKVIALLRGYGEKRTEYIRHVAQASPAAAEYDDLVAIIGSAKAVGGTHSAIERAWRAKNMPGPFIATDDLGGAVMEQDLADIVLSVLHDVIDEPDPLRAATY
;
A
#
# COMPACT_ATOMS: atom_id res chain seq x y z
N MET A 1 -20.48 21.23 -21.44
CA MET A 1 -19.19 21.70 -20.91
C MET A 1 -19.46 22.91 -20.04
N THR A 2 -19.15 22.83 -18.75
CA THR A 2 -19.34 23.93 -17.81
C THR A 2 -18.00 24.65 -17.67
N THR A 3 -17.90 25.87 -18.18
CA THR A 3 -16.68 26.68 -18.06
C THR A 3 -16.72 27.42 -16.73
N ILE A 4 -15.74 27.19 -15.87
CA ILE A 4 -15.55 27.93 -14.62
C ILE A 4 -14.37 28.89 -14.84
N THR A 5 -14.63 30.19 -14.74
CA THR A 5 -13.58 31.23 -14.80
C THR A 5 -13.25 31.65 -13.38
N LEU A 6 -11.99 31.45 -12.98
CA LEU A 6 -11.49 31.79 -11.66
C LEU A 6 -10.52 32.97 -11.82
N THR A 7 -10.89 34.13 -11.26
CA THR A 7 -10.05 35.33 -11.25
C THR A 7 -9.45 35.47 -9.87
N PHE A 8 -8.12 35.57 -9.80
CA PHE A 8 -7.39 35.78 -8.57
C PHE A 8 -6.11 36.59 -8.84
N ASP A 9 -5.62 37.26 -7.81
CA ASP A 9 -4.34 37.96 -7.82
C ASP A 9 -3.20 36.98 -7.47
N PRO A 10 -2.23 36.73 -8.38
CA PRO A 10 -1.13 35.81 -8.14
C PRO A 10 -0.13 36.30 -7.08
N ASP A 11 -0.12 37.60 -6.78
CA ASP A 11 0.76 38.19 -5.76
C ASP A 11 0.12 38.17 -4.36
N ASN A 12 -1.14 37.73 -4.25
CA ASN A 12 -1.85 37.58 -2.99
C ASN A 12 -1.92 36.10 -2.54
N PRO A 13 -1.10 35.68 -1.55
CA PRO A 13 -1.02 34.28 -1.13
C PRO A 13 -2.33 33.72 -0.58
N ALA A 14 -3.22 34.57 -0.03
CA ALA A 14 -4.53 34.13 0.45
C ALA A 14 -5.48 33.78 -0.70
N GLU A 15 -5.38 34.46 -1.85
CA GLU A 15 -6.18 34.16 -3.03
C GLU A 15 -5.66 32.95 -3.79
N VAL A 16 -4.34 32.77 -3.83
CA VAL A 16 -3.71 31.56 -4.37
C VAL A 16 -4.19 30.31 -3.61
N GLU A 17 -4.20 30.36 -2.28
CA GLU A 17 -4.65 29.25 -1.45
C GLU A 17 -6.15 28.96 -1.65
N LYS A 18 -6.96 30.03 -1.77
CA LYS A 18 -8.39 29.90 -2.06
C LYS A 18 -8.65 29.30 -3.43
N ALA A 19 -7.93 29.73 -4.48
CA ALA A 19 -8.02 29.17 -5.82
C ALA A 19 -7.64 27.68 -5.83
N ARG A 20 -6.58 27.31 -5.10
CA ARG A 20 -6.14 25.92 -4.93
C ARG A 20 -7.21 25.06 -4.26
N SER A 21 -7.83 25.55 -3.18
CA SER A 21 -8.92 24.85 -2.49
C SER A 21 -10.15 24.61 -3.38
N VAL A 22 -10.43 25.49 -4.34
CA VAL A 22 -11.55 25.34 -5.28
C VAL A 22 -11.18 24.31 -6.33
N LEU A 23 -9.95 24.35 -6.85
CA LEU A 23 -9.44 23.35 -7.78
C LEU A 23 -9.39 21.95 -7.16
N ASP A 24 -8.95 21.83 -5.91
CA ASP A 24 -8.89 20.54 -5.20
C ASP A 24 -10.29 19.95 -4.95
N ARG A 25 -11.31 20.79 -4.76
CA ARG A 25 -12.71 20.35 -4.64
C ARG A 25 -13.34 19.94 -5.98
N LEU A 26 -12.82 20.47 -7.08
CA LEU A 26 -13.27 20.16 -8.44
C LEU A 26 -12.46 19.03 -9.08
N ALA A 27 -11.30 18.71 -8.52
CA ALA A 27 -10.51 17.56 -8.91
C ALA A 27 -11.34 16.31 -8.59
N PRO A 28 -11.60 15.43 -9.59
CA PRO A 28 -12.16 14.13 -9.28
C PRO A 28 -11.22 13.42 -8.29
N PRO A 29 -11.75 12.64 -7.33
CA PRO A 29 -10.90 11.78 -6.51
C PRO A 29 -10.00 11.00 -7.45
N ALA A 30 -8.70 10.96 -7.15
CA ALA A 30 -7.74 10.23 -7.97
C ALA A 30 -8.32 8.83 -8.21
N PRO A 31 -8.41 8.37 -9.48
CA PRO A 31 -9.02 7.07 -9.76
C PRO A 31 -8.30 6.02 -8.92
N ALA A 32 -9.08 5.18 -8.24
CA ALA A 32 -8.53 4.04 -7.54
C ALA A 32 -7.60 3.28 -8.51
N PRO A 33 -6.38 2.93 -8.09
CA PRO A 33 -5.45 2.23 -8.97
C PRO A 33 -6.12 0.96 -9.48
N ASP A 34 -5.95 0.68 -10.77
CA ASP A 34 -6.43 -0.56 -11.40
C ASP A 34 -5.95 -1.77 -10.57
N PRO A 35 -6.85 -2.66 -10.11
CA PRO A 35 -6.52 -3.82 -9.30
C PRO A 35 -5.41 -4.69 -9.92
N GLU A 36 -5.33 -4.80 -11.25
CA GLU A 36 -4.28 -5.58 -11.89
C GLU A 36 -2.92 -4.87 -11.82
N VAL A 37 -2.90 -3.54 -11.97
CA VAL A 37 -1.68 -2.75 -11.76
C VAL A 37 -1.19 -2.88 -10.32
N LEU A 38 -2.11 -2.88 -9.37
CA LEU A 38 -1.85 -3.10 -7.95
C LEU A 38 -1.24 -4.49 -7.72
N ARG A 39 -1.87 -5.53 -8.27
CA ARG A 39 -1.39 -6.93 -8.22
C ARG A 39 0.03 -7.08 -8.77
N GLN A 40 0.32 -6.53 -9.95
CA GLN A 40 1.66 -6.60 -10.55
C GLN A 40 2.74 -5.91 -9.69
N LYS A 41 2.39 -4.80 -9.03
CA LYS A 41 3.31 -4.10 -8.14
C LYS A 41 3.56 -4.87 -6.85
N VAL A 42 2.54 -5.50 -6.28
CA VAL A 42 2.65 -6.42 -5.14
C VAL A 42 3.53 -7.61 -5.49
N ILE A 43 3.32 -8.26 -6.64
CA ILE A 43 4.19 -9.36 -7.14
C ILE A 43 5.65 -8.91 -7.19
N ALA A 44 5.90 -7.74 -7.80
CA ALA A 44 7.25 -7.22 -7.95
C ALA A 44 7.90 -6.85 -6.60
N LEU A 45 7.10 -6.51 -5.59
CA LEU A 45 7.57 -6.19 -4.25
C LEU A 45 7.93 -7.48 -3.49
N LEU A 46 7.03 -8.46 -3.47
CA LEU A 46 7.21 -9.71 -2.74
C LEU A 46 8.32 -10.60 -3.32
N ARG A 47 8.51 -10.62 -4.66
CA ARG A 47 9.64 -11.34 -5.29
C ARG A 47 11.02 -10.86 -4.84
N GLY A 48 11.15 -9.59 -4.46
CA GLY A 48 12.40 -9.00 -3.99
C GLY A 48 12.65 -9.20 -2.49
N TYR A 49 11.69 -9.78 -1.77
CA TYR A 49 11.72 -9.91 -0.33
C TYR A 49 12.08 -11.32 0.10
N GLY A 50 12.87 -11.41 1.17
CA GLY A 50 13.13 -12.67 1.85
C GLY A 50 11.95 -13.05 2.75
N GLU A 51 11.94 -14.31 3.16
CA GLU A 51 10.90 -14.97 3.97
C GLU A 51 10.32 -14.09 5.07
N LYS A 52 11.15 -13.56 5.99
CA LYS A 52 10.66 -12.74 7.12
C LYS A 52 9.86 -11.50 6.72
N ARG A 53 10.20 -10.85 5.61
CA ARG A 53 9.46 -9.66 5.14
C ARG A 53 8.16 -10.06 4.46
N THR A 54 8.17 -11.18 3.75
CA THR A 54 6.98 -11.78 3.15
C THR A 54 6.01 -12.24 4.25
N GLU A 55 6.51 -12.89 5.30
CA GLU A 55 5.71 -13.28 6.47
C GLU A 55 5.16 -12.09 7.24
N TYR A 56 5.97 -11.04 7.44
CA TYR A 56 5.50 -9.79 8.02
C TYR A 56 4.31 -9.22 7.24
N ILE A 57 4.44 -9.12 5.91
CA ILE A 57 3.36 -8.61 5.04
C ILE A 57 2.14 -9.54 5.08
N ARG A 58 2.35 -10.86 5.04
CA ARG A 58 1.28 -11.87 5.14
C ARG A 58 0.50 -11.69 6.44
N HIS A 59 1.19 -11.54 7.56
CA HIS A 59 0.56 -11.41 8.87
C HIS A 59 -0.26 -10.12 8.96
N VAL A 60 0.27 -9.00 8.47
CA VAL A 60 -0.47 -7.73 8.39
C VAL A 60 -1.71 -7.84 7.49
N ALA A 61 -1.59 -8.50 6.34
CA ALA A 61 -2.73 -8.70 5.44
C ALA A 61 -3.82 -9.60 6.06
N GLN A 62 -3.43 -10.66 6.76
CA GLN A 62 -4.37 -11.58 7.45
C GLN A 62 -5.12 -10.92 8.61
N ALA A 63 -4.51 -9.95 9.28
CA ALA A 63 -5.14 -9.21 10.37
C ALA A 63 -6.17 -8.18 9.89
N SER A 64 -6.11 -7.77 8.62
CA SER A 64 -7.04 -6.80 8.03
C SER A 64 -8.49 -7.32 8.13
N PRO A 65 -9.48 -6.46 8.51
CA PRO A 65 -9.44 -5.00 8.64
C PRO A 65 -8.92 -4.46 9.99
N ALA A 66 -8.51 -5.32 10.91
CA ALA A 66 -7.90 -4.91 12.17
C ALA A 66 -6.39 -4.64 12.00
N ALA A 67 -5.72 -4.34 13.11
CA ALA A 67 -4.27 -4.21 13.16
C ALA A 67 -3.61 -5.55 13.51
N ALA A 68 -2.48 -5.85 12.91
CA ALA A 68 -1.57 -6.88 13.40
C ALA A 68 -0.84 -6.36 14.64
N GLU A 69 -0.89 -7.13 15.72
CA GLU A 69 -0.30 -6.77 17.00
C GLU A 69 1.22 -6.61 16.91
N TYR A 70 1.75 -5.57 17.55
CA TYR A 70 3.18 -5.25 17.47
C TYR A 70 4.05 -6.42 17.94
N ASP A 71 3.67 -7.10 19.02
CA ASP A 71 4.43 -8.21 19.59
C ASP A 71 4.52 -9.42 18.63
N ASP A 72 3.47 -9.69 17.85
CA ASP A 72 3.47 -10.74 16.84
C ASP A 72 4.41 -10.39 15.69
N LEU A 73 4.42 -9.12 15.27
CA LEU A 73 5.36 -8.62 14.27
C LEU A 73 6.81 -8.68 14.75
N VAL A 74 7.04 -8.42 16.04
CA VAL A 74 8.35 -8.60 16.68
C VAL A 74 8.77 -10.05 16.67
N ALA A 75 7.86 -10.99 16.94
CA ALA A 75 8.15 -12.43 16.90
C ALA A 75 8.59 -12.90 15.50
N ILE A 76 7.95 -12.40 14.44
CA ILE A 76 8.31 -12.71 13.04
C ILE A 76 9.69 -12.16 12.69
N ILE A 77 9.92 -10.87 12.94
CA ILE A 77 11.17 -10.22 12.56
C ILE A 77 12.33 -10.66 13.46
N GLY A 78 12.04 -10.95 14.73
CA GLY A 78 12.97 -11.33 15.79
C GLY A 78 13.52 -10.14 16.59
N SER A 79 13.07 -8.91 16.33
CA SER A 79 13.51 -7.73 17.09
C SER A 79 12.62 -6.50 16.84
N ALA A 80 12.21 -5.85 17.92
CA ALA A 80 11.50 -4.56 17.92
C ALA A 80 12.18 -3.46 17.09
N LYS A 81 13.52 -3.34 17.20
CA LYS A 81 14.29 -2.35 16.42
C LYS A 81 14.20 -2.61 14.91
N ALA A 82 14.12 -3.87 14.51
CA ALA A 82 14.07 -4.26 13.11
C ALA A 82 12.66 -4.16 12.51
N VAL A 83 11.59 -4.15 13.31
CA VAL A 83 10.21 -3.95 12.83
C VAL A 83 10.07 -2.58 12.15
N GLY A 84 10.46 -1.49 12.84
CA GLY A 84 10.38 -0.13 12.27
C GLY A 84 11.23 0.04 10.99
N GLY A 85 12.41 -0.59 10.96
CA GLY A 85 13.27 -0.62 9.78
C GLY A 85 12.67 -1.42 8.62
N THR A 86 11.98 -2.52 8.91
CA THR A 86 11.29 -3.35 7.92
C THR A 86 10.11 -2.61 7.31
N HIS A 87 9.25 -2.03 8.14
CA HIS A 87 8.13 -1.19 7.71
C HIS A 87 8.62 -0.04 6.80
N SER A 88 9.62 0.72 7.26
CA SER A 88 10.20 1.83 6.49
C SER A 88 10.83 1.39 5.16
N ALA A 89 11.35 0.18 5.07
CA ALA A 89 11.89 -0.37 3.82
C ALA A 89 10.77 -0.75 2.84
N ILE A 90 9.70 -1.36 3.34
CA ILE A 90 8.51 -1.74 2.56
C ILE A 90 7.85 -0.49 1.97
N GLU A 91 7.57 0.50 2.83
CA GLU A 91 6.97 1.77 2.42
C GLU A 91 7.79 2.50 1.36
N ARG A 92 9.12 2.55 1.51
CA ARG A 92 9.98 3.18 0.50
C ARG A 92 9.93 2.45 -0.84
N ALA A 93 9.94 1.12 -0.83
CA ALA A 93 9.83 0.33 -2.06
C ALA A 93 8.45 0.50 -2.72
N TRP A 94 7.39 0.65 -1.92
CA TRP A 94 6.05 0.94 -2.40
C TRP A 94 5.96 2.30 -3.09
N ARG A 95 6.44 3.35 -2.43
CA ARG A 95 6.46 4.70 -3.01
C ARG A 95 7.32 4.80 -4.26
N ALA A 96 8.45 4.08 -4.32
CA ALA A 96 9.29 4.01 -5.51
C ALA A 96 8.57 3.43 -6.74
N LYS A 97 7.46 2.71 -6.54
CA LYS A 97 6.59 2.20 -7.62
C LYS A 97 5.45 3.17 -7.98
N ASN A 98 5.51 4.43 -7.54
CA ASN A 98 4.52 5.49 -7.80
C ASN A 98 3.09 5.05 -7.45
N MET A 99 2.92 4.47 -6.26
CA MET A 99 1.60 4.10 -5.76
C MET A 99 1.04 5.15 -4.80
N PRO A 100 -0.27 5.45 -4.89
CA PRO A 100 -0.93 6.26 -3.90
C PRO A 100 -1.05 5.52 -2.56
N GLY A 101 -1.08 6.28 -1.48
CA GLY A 101 -1.33 5.75 -0.13
C GLY A 101 -0.17 4.96 0.49
N PRO A 102 -0.28 4.64 1.80
CA PRO A 102 0.63 3.70 2.46
C PRO A 102 0.39 2.27 1.96
N PHE A 103 1.42 1.43 1.98
CA PHE A 103 1.26 -0.01 1.79
C PHE A 103 0.83 -0.69 3.09
N ILE A 104 1.48 -0.28 4.19
CA ILE A 104 1.18 -0.64 5.56
C ILE A 104 1.21 0.68 6.35
N ALA A 105 0.21 0.91 7.18
CA ALA A 105 0.19 1.99 8.17
C ALA A 105 0.48 1.43 9.57
N THR A 106 0.78 2.30 10.53
CA THR A 106 0.83 1.92 11.95
C THR A 106 -0.27 2.65 12.70
N ASP A 107 -0.93 1.98 13.65
CA ASP A 107 -1.89 2.60 14.55
C ASP A 107 -1.22 3.28 15.76
N ASP A 108 -2.04 3.86 16.65
CA ASP A 108 -1.59 4.56 17.85
C ASP A 108 -0.94 3.62 18.91
N LEU A 109 -1.17 2.31 18.80
CA LEU A 109 -0.63 1.29 19.69
C LEU A 109 0.66 0.65 19.13
N GLY A 110 1.05 1.00 17.90
CA GLY A 110 2.20 0.44 17.20
C GLY A 110 1.89 -0.84 16.40
N GLY A 111 0.61 -1.24 16.34
CA GLY A 111 0.13 -2.29 15.45
C GLY A 111 0.21 -1.86 13.98
N ALA A 112 0.31 -2.82 13.07
CA ALA A 112 0.40 -2.56 11.64
C ALA A 112 -0.92 -2.84 10.93
N VAL A 113 -1.38 -1.90 10.11
CA VAL A 113 -2.68 -1.91 9.44
C VAL A 113 -2.48 -1.92 7.93
N MET A 114 -3.32 -2.65 7.22
CA MET A 114 -3.40 -2.64 5.75
C MET A 114 -4.85 -2.49 5.33
N GLU A 115 -5.10 -1.63 4.32
CA GLU A 115 -6.44 -1.49 3.74
C GLU A 115 -6.95 -2.83 3.20
N GLN A 116 -8.24 -3.11 3.40
CA GLN A 116 -8.81 -4.43 3.12
C GLN A 116 -8.68 -4.84 1.64
N ASP A 117 -8.96 -3.92 0.71
CA ASP A 117 -8.80 -4.19 -0.73
C ASP A 117 -7.34 -4.54 -1.09
N LEU A 118 -6.37 -3.89 -0.42
CA LEU A 118 -4.95 -4.17 -0.61
C LEU A 118 -4.57 -5.53 -0.01
N ALA A 119 -5.09 -5.85 1.18
CA ALA A 119 -4.87 -7.11 1.85
C ALA A 119 -5.36 -8.30 1.00
N ASP A 120 -6.54 -8.20 0.41
CA ASP A 120 -7.10 -9.23 -0.46
C ASP A 120 -6.18 -9.50 -1.68
N ILE A 121 -5.66 -8.44 -2.29
CA ILE A 121 -4.70 -8.56 -3.41
C ILE A 121 -3.39 -9.18 -2.95
N VAL A 122 -2.86 -8.77 -1.80
CA VAL A 122 -1.63 -9.32 -1.22
C VAL A 122 -1.77 -10.82 -0.96
N LEU A 123 -2.86 -11.24 -0.33
CA LEU A 123 -3.12 -12.65 -0.04
C LEU A 123 -3.31 -13.47 -1.32
N SER A 124 -4.02 -12.94 -2.31
CA SER A 124 -4.13 -13.56 -3.63
C SER A 124 -2.76 -13.74 -4.30
N VAL A 125 -1.89 -12.73 -4.25
CA VAL A 125 -0.54 -12.83 -4.83
C VAL A 125 0.33 -13.85 -4.09
N LEU A 126 0.28 -13.85 -2.76
CA LEU A 126 1.02 -14.80 -1.94
C LEU A 126 0.63 -16.24 -2.30
N HIS A 127 -0.67 -16.50 -2.40
CA HIS A 127 -1.20 -17.80 -2.81
C HIS A 127 -0.78 -18.17 -4.25
N ASP A 128 -0.99 -17.28 -5.22
CA ASP A 128 -0.82 -17.59 -6.65
C ASP A 128 0.65 -17.69 -7.11
N VAL A 129 1.56 -16.99 -6.42
CA VAL A 129 2.92 -16.73 -6.93
C VAL A 129 4.01 -17.21 -5.98
N ILE A 130 3.74 -17.29 -4.67
CA ILE A 130 4.77 -17.57 -3.66
C ILE A 130 4.57 -18.94 -3.00
N ASP A 131 3.33 -19.30 -2.69
CA ASP A 131 3.07 -20.54 -1.93
C ASP A 131 2.90 -21.81 -2.81
N GLU A 132 2.62 -21.74 -4.13
CA GLU A 132 2.87 -22.82 -5.13
C GLU A 132 2.39 -22.46 -6.56
N PRO A 133 3.06 -22.87 -7.67
CA PRO A 133 2.38 -23.04 -8.95
C PRO A 133 1.48 -24.28 -8.89
N ASP A 134 0.19 -24.12 -9.19
CA ASP A 134 -0.78 -25.22 -9.31
C ASP A 134 -0.16 -26.46 -9.98
N PRO A 135 0.04 -27.59 -9.25
CA PRO A 135 0.65 -28.80 -9.79
C PRO A 135 -0.17 -29.43 -10.92
N LEU A 136 -1.43 -29.03 -11.14
CA LEU A 136 -2.25 -29.48 -12.26
C LEU A 136 -1.92 -28.78 -13.59
N ARG A 137 -1.22 -27.64 -13.59
CA ARG A 137 -0.75 -27.00 -14.84
C ARG A 137 0.59 -27.55 -15.35
N ALA A 138 1.38 -28.19 -14.49
CA ALA A 138 2.65 -28.81 -14.86
C ALA A 138 2.49 -30.17 -15.57
N ALA A 139 1.31 -30.78 -15.50
CA ALA A 139 1.05 -32.12 -16.06
C ALA A 139 0.51 -32.11 -17.50
N THR A 140 0.49 -30.95 -18.20
CA THR A 140 -0.12 -30.82 -19.55
C THR A 140 0.87 -30.50 -20.68
N TYR A 141 2.15 -30.81 -20.54
CA TYR A 141 3.10 -30.74 -21.67
C TYR A 141 3.96 -31.99 -21.78
#